data_AF-A0A6J5TTH4-F1
#
_entry.id   AF-A0A6J5TTH4-F1
#
_cell.length_a   1.000
_cell.length_b   1.000
_cell.length_c   1.000
_cell.angle_alpha   90.00
_cell.angle_beta   90.00
_cell.angle_gamma   90.00
#
_symmetry.space_group_name_H-M   'P 1'
#
loop_
_entity.id
_entity.type
_entity.pdbx_description
1 polymer ?
#
loop_
_entity_poly.entity_id
_entity_poly.type
_entity_poly.pdbx_seq_one_letter_code
_entity_poly.pdbx_strand_id
1 'polypeptide(L)'
;MENSDSDEPEKKRPHLNSLSPTMARSSTTSPPNNHSVDAAVLQYQNQRLLHQIDKQKHDLQDLEAKIKELKDKQGSYDEMLITVNQIWNQLVDDLILLGLCAGGSQNALQILDGTDYSRGSIPSCSAEEMFLCRLLQRDSIEANGNDEIAKYVEEALTLRHTSTRELLKLLEHTIYSHREKTESMVHTLDGKISSEDAIIQLPKIDDMMEREVKNLREAIDILHVKQKEYADVIRTYLSSQSTDQSEISRITGELDDSMTELEESRRKLVNLKMQKDVASGMHNLTSGAVNGTLSPEKSTERTISLRELRNSIEETKILAADRLSEYQEAHEENLTLSKQLQEFQNELKDDKFVHSSRLYTMRNDQLQHWNVEVDRYKALTDSLQADRALVVRREKDLNVKVESADAIRNSIGNTDSRIEELELQLQKCIIEKNDLR
;
A
#
# COMPACT_ATOMS: atom_id res chain seq x y z
N MET A 1 -57.33 -0.25 -25.65
CA MET A 1 -57.58 0.29 -27.01
C MET A 1 -56.59 1.42 -27.20
N GLU A 2 -55.79 1.51 -28.24
CA GLU A 2 -55.54 0.71 -29.43
C GLU A 2 -54.35 1.40 -30.12
N ASN A 3 -53.37 0.60 -30.51
CA ASN A 3 -52.32 0.71 -31.54
C ASN A 3 -52.29 1.96 -32.47
N SER A 4 -51.08 2.45 -32.78
CA SER A 4 -50.52 2.41 -34.16
C SER A 4 -49.05 2.90 -34.23
N ASP A 5 -48.17 1.94 -34.51
CA ASP A 5 -47.03 1.88 -35.44
C ASP A 5 -46.30 3.15 -35.93
N SER A 6 -44.96 3.08 -35.88
CA SER A 6 -44.11 3.46 -37.02
C SER A 6 -42.80 2.65 -37.04
N ASP A 7 -42.44 2.29 -38.27
CA ASP A 7 -41.56 1.23 -38.75
C ASP A 7 -40.04 1.47 -38.67
N GLU A 8 -39.34 0.33 -38.49
CA GLU A 8 -38.07 -0.14 -39.13
C GLU A 8 -36.70 0.55 -38.91
N PRO A 9 -35.56 -0.17 -39.14
CA PRO A 9 -35.36 -1.63 -39.12
C PRO A 9 -34.10 -2.11 -38.37
N GLU A 10 -34.20 -3.36 -37.90
CA GLU A 10 -33.17 -4.19 -37.29
C GLU A 10 -32.04 -4.54 -38.28
N LYS A 11 -30.79 -4.25 -37.89
CA LYS A 11 -29.59 -4.78 -38.57
C LYS A 11 -29.27 -6.18 -38.04
N LYS A 12 -29.53 -7.16 -38.91
CA LYS A 12 -29.20 -8.59 -38.78
C LYS A 12 -27.74 -8.84 -38.39
N ARG A 13 -27.53 -9.61 -37.32
CA ARG A 13 -26.26 -10.26 -36.95
C ARG A 13 -26.06 -11.52 -37.81
N PRO A 14 -24.87 -11.81 -38.35
CA PRO A 14 -24.60 -13.08 -39.03
C PRO A 14 -24.35 -14.18 -38.00
N HIS A 15 -25.13 -15.25 -38.06
CA HIS A 15 -24.89 -16.50 -37.32
C HIS A 15 -23.68 -17.24 -37.89
N LEU A 16 -22.74 -17.59 -37.01
CA LEU A 16 -21.62 -18.48 -37.29
C LEU A 16 -22.13 -19.92 -37.40
N ASN A 17 -22.14 -20.47 -38.62
CA ASN A 17 -22.39 -21.90 -38.84
C ASN A 17 -21.13 -22.71 -38.51
N SER A 18 -21.17 -23.39 -37.37
CA SER A 18 -20.31 -24.53 -37.04
C SER A 18 -20.80 -25.76 -37.81
N LEU A 19 -20.06 -26.18 -38.84
CA LEU A 19 -20.26 -27.48 -39.49
C LEU A 19 -19.11 -28.42 -39.12
N SER A 20 -19.38 -29.28 -38.14
CA SER A 20 -18.64 -30.53 -37.92
C SER A 20 -18.88 -31.48 -39.11
N PRO A 21 -17.88 -32.20 -39.63
CA PRO A 21 -18.11 -33.15 -40.72
C PRO A 21 -18.60 -34.49 -40.16
N THR A 22 -19.88 -34.79 -40.43
CA THR A 22 -20.50 -36.09 -40.23
C THR A 22 -19.89 -37.13 -41.17
N MET A 23 -19.47 -38.26 -40.61
CA MET A 23 -19.05 -39.45 -41.36
C MET A 23 -20.17 -39.94 -42.29
N ALA A 24 -19.92 -39.96 -43.60
CA ALA A 24 -20.78 -40.64 -44.57
C ALA A 24 -19.95 -41.60 -45.42
N ARG A 25 -20.20 -42.88 -45.17
CA ARG A 25 -19.66 -44.06 -45.85
C ARG A 25 -20.42 -44.21 -47.19
N SER A 26 -19.73 -44.08 -48.31
CA SER A 26 -20.22 -44.58 -49.60
C SER A 26 -19.06 -45.10 -50.44
N SER A 27 -19.14 -46.39 -50.77
CA SER A 27 -18.24 -47.09 -51.67
C SER A 27 -18.92 -47.15 -53.02
N THR A 28 -18.30 -46.58 -54.07
CA THR A 28 -18.51 -47.04 -55.45
C THR A 28 -17.39 -46.52 -56.36
N THR A 29 -16.69 -47.48 -56.96
CA THR A 29 -16.14 -47.46 -58.33
C THR A 29 -15.20 -46.31 -58.73
N SER A 30 -13.91 -46.62 -58.72
CA SER A 30 -12.85 -45.89 -59.40
C SER A 30 -13.06 -45.85 -60.93
N PRO A 31 -12.89 -44.69 -61.57
CA PRO A 31 -12.34 -44.61 -62.93
C PRO A 31 -10.87 -44.15 -62.87
N PRO A 32 -10.01 -44.64 -63.78
CA PRO A 32 -8.60 -44.27 -63.80
C PRO A 32 -8.50 -42.91 -64.47
N ASN A 33 -8.25 -41.86 -63.69
CA ASN A 33 -7.85 -40.58 -64.25
C ASN A 33 -6.55 -40.14 -63.59
N ASN A 34 -5.49 -40.15 -64.39
CA ASN A 34 -4.26 -39.43 -64.15
C ASN A 34 -4.60 -37.94 -63.99
N HIS A 35 -4.94 -37.53 -62.78
CA HIS A 35 -4.80 -36.15 -62.37
C HIS A 35 -3.39 -36.04 -61.82
N SER A 36 -2.44 -35.64 -62.68
CA SER A 36 -1.29 -34.90 -62.17
C SER A 36 -1.89 -33.77 -61.36
N VAL A 37 -1.85 -33.87 -60.03
CA VAL A 37 -2.23 -32.76 -59.17
C VAL A 37 -1.34 -31.61 -59.63
N ASP A 38 -1.96 -30.62 -60.27
CA ASP A 38 -1.23 -29.57 -60.95
C ASP A 38 -0.40 -28.85 -59.90
N ALA A 39 0.92 -29.07 -59.93
CA ALA A 39 1.83 -28.62 -58.88
C ALA A 39 1.74 -27.10 -58.71
N ALA A 40 1.40 -26.39 -59.79
CA ALA A 40 1.13 -24.95 -59.79
C ALA A 40 -0.11 -24.57 -58.95
N VAL A 41 -1.18 -25.37 -59.00
CA VAL A 41 -2.40 -25.15 -58.22
C VAL A 41 -2.15 -25.39 -56.73
N LEU A 42 -1.40 -26.44 -56.38
CA LEU A 42 -0.98 -26.68 -54.98
C LEU A 42 -0.05 -25.59 -54.46
N GLN A 43 0.90 -25.14 -55.27
CA GLN A 43 1.81 -24.05 -54.90
C GLN A 43 1.05 -22.75 -54.65
N TYR A 44 0.06 -22.43 -55.49
CA TYR A 44 -0.81 -21.28 -55.30
C TYR A 44 -1.67 -21.40 -54.02
N GLN A 45 -2.24 -22.58 -53.75
CA GLN A 45 -3.00 -22.83 -52.53
C GLN A 45 -2.14 -22.71 -51.27
N ASN A 46 -0.91 -23.24 -51.29
CA ASN A 46 0.05 -23.11 -50.19
C ASN A 46 0.47 -21.67 -49.97
N GLN A 47 0.73 -20.90 -51.04
CA GLN A 47 1.00 -19.46 -50.91
C GLN A 47 -0.18 -18.72 -50.29
N ARG A 48 -1.42 -19.05 -50.67
CA ARG A 48 -2.62 -18.43 -50.10
C ARG A 48 -2.79 -18.74 -48.61
N LEU A 49 -2.56 -19.99 -48.22
CA LEU A 49 -2.58 -20.40 -46.81
C LEU A 49 -1.47 -19.71 -46.01
N LEU A 50 -0.26 -19.59 -46.58
CA LEU A 50 0.85 -18.90 -45.94
C LEU A 50 0.55 -17.42 -45.71
N HIS A 51 0.00 -16.72 -46.70
CA HIS A 51 -0.46 -15.33 -46.51
C HIS A 51 -1.56 -15.22 -45.45
N GLN A 52 -2.43 -16.23 -45.33
CA GLN A 52 -3.50 -16.25 -44.33
C GLN A 52 -2.97 -16.50 -42.91
N ILE A 53 -1.97 -17.39 -42.78
CA ILE A 53 -1.24 -17.63 -41.53
C ILE A 53 -0.46 -16.39 -41.12
N ASP A 54 0.26 -15.74 -42.05
CA ASP A 54 1.00 -14.52 -41.78
C ASP A 54 0.06 -13.40 -41.32
N LYS A 55 -1.11 -13.26 -41.96
CA LYS A 55 -2.14 -12.31 -41.51
C LYS A 55 -2.61 -12.63 -40.09
N GLN A 56 -2.96 -13.88 -39.80
CA GLN A 56 -3.38 -14.29 -38.45
C GLN A 56 -2.29 -14.08 -37.40
N LYS A 57 -1.02 -14.28 -37.77
CA LYS A 57 0.13 -14.05 -36.89
C LYS A 57 0.28 -12.56 -36.55
N HIS A 58 0.13 -11.67 -37.55
CA HIS A 58 0.13 -10.23 -37.29
C HIS A 58 -1.07 -9.81 -36.44
N ASP A 59 -2.28 -10.29 -36.75
CA ASP A 59 -3.48 -9.99 -35.96
C ASP A 59 -3.34 -10.46 -34.48
N LEU A 60 -2.69 -11.61 -34.24
CA LEU A 60 -2.39 -12.10 -32.90
C LEU A 60 -1.34 -11.25 -32.17
N GLN A 61 -0.30 -10.80 -32.86
CA GLN A 61 0.71 -9.90 -32.29
C GLN A 61 0.10 -8.55 -31.91
N ASP A 62 -0.79 -8.01 -32.74
CA ASP A 62 -1.53 -6.77 -32.45
C ASP A 62 -2.44 -6.95 -31.22
N LEU A 63 -3.11 -8.10 -31.11
CA LEU A 63 -3.95 -8.41 -29.95
C LEU A 63 -3.13 -8.56 -28.67
N GLU A 64 -1.98 -9.23 -28.73
CA GLU A 64 -1.06 -9.40 -27.61
C GLU A 64 -0.51 -8.06 -27.13
N ALA A 65 -0.11 -7.18 -28.07
CA ALA A 65 0.30 -5.81 -27.76
C ALA A 65 -0.83 -5.02 -27.06
N LYS A 66 -2.06 -5.16 -27.53
CA LYS A 66 -3.23 -4.51 -26.91
C LYS A 66 -3.56 -5.06 -25.52
N ILE A 67 -3.41 -6.36 -25.30
CA ILE A 67 -3.57 -6.99 -23.98
C ILE A 67 -2.52 -6.43 -23.01
N LYS A 68 -1.26 -6.33 -23.46
CA LYS A 68 -0.19 -5.75 -22.66
C LYS A 68 -0.50 -4.29 -22.28
N GLU A 69 -0.90 -3.47 -23.25
CA GLU A 69 -1.29 -2.08 -23.01
C GLU A 69 -2.45 -1.96 -21.99
N LEU A 70 -3.46 -2.83 -22.09
CA LEU A 70 -4.57 -2.84 -21.14
C LEU A 70 -4.14 -3.26 -19.73
N LYS A 71 -3.23 -4.24 -19.61
CA LYS A 71 -2.66 -4.64 -18.32
C LYS A 71 -1.84 -3.52 -17.69
N ASP A 72 -1.03 -2.82 -18.47
CA ASP A 72 -0.22 -1.70 -17.99
C ASP A 72 -1.15 -0.55 -17.51
N LYS A 73 -2.22 -0.25 -18.26
CA LYS A 73 -3.24 0.72 -17.85
C LYS A 73 -3.98 0.29 -16.58
N GLN A 74 -4.35 -0.98 -16.47
CA GLN A 74 -4.98 -1.52 -15.26
C GLN A 74 -4.06 -1.35 -14.05
N GLY A 75 -2.78 -1.71 -14.16
CA GLY A 75 -1.79 -1.51 -13.10
C GLY A 75 -1.70 -0.04 -12.66
N SER A 76 -1.65 0.90 -13.61
CA SER A 76 -1.63 2.33 -13.29
C SER A 76 -2.91 2.83 -12.58
N TYR A 77 -4.06 2.24 -12.91
CA TYR A 77 -5.33 2.57 -12.27
C TYR A 77 -5.42 1.99 -10.86
N ASP A 78 -4.96 0.75 -10.67
CA ASP A 78 -4.91 0.10 -9.37
C ASP A 78 -3.96 0.87 -8.42
N GLU A 79 -2.79 1.31 -8.89
CA GLU A 79 -1.88 2.17 -8.12
C GLU A 79 -2.54 3.49 -7.71
N MET A 80 -3.30 4.11 -8.60
CA MET A 80 -4.06 5.33 -8.29
C MET A 80 -5.12 5.05 -7.21
N LEU A 81 -5.88 3.97 -7.33
CA LEU A 81 -6.90 3.60 -6.34
C LEU A 81 -6.29 3.26 -4.97
N ILE A 82 -5.14 2.57 -4.94
CA ILE A 82 -4.37 2.32 -3.70
C ILE A 82 -4.01 3.66 -3.05
N THR A 83 -3.47 4.60 -3.82
CA THR A 83 -3.04 5.92 -3.33
C THR A 83 -4.23 6.72 -2.80
N VAL A 84 -5.35 6.76 -3.54
CA VAL A 84 -6.58 7.44 -3.10
C VAL A 84 -7.11 6.82 -1.82
N ASN A 85 -7.09 5.50 -1.67
CA ASN A 85 -7.52 4.84 -0.46
C ASN A 85 -6.62 5.17 0.74
N GLN A 86 -5.31 5.21 0.54
CA GLN A 86 -4.35 5.58 1.58
C GLN A 86 -4.59 7.02 2.06
N ILE A 87 -4.74 7.97 1.13
CA ILE A 87 -5.02 9.37 1.46
C ILE A 87 -6.37 9.52 2.17
N TRP A 88 -7.40 8.76 1.76
CA TRP A 88 -8.70 8.80 2.43
C TRP A 88 -8.62 8.28 3.86
N ASN A 89 -7.89 7.18 4.10
CA ASN A 89 -7.71 6.66 5.46
C ASN A 89 -6.95 7.67 6.33
N GLN A 90 -5.89 8.29 5.78
CA GLN A 90 -5.16 9.35 6.49
C GLN A 90 -6.07 10.53 6.84
N LEU A 91 -6.94 10.96 5.92
CA LEU A 91 -7.91 12.01 6.19
C LEU A 91 -8.86 11.65 7.35
N VAL A 92 -9.34 10.41 7.39
CA VAL A 92 -10.18 9.94 8.50
C VAL A 92 -9.41 9.98 9.81
N ASP A 93 -8.18 9.47 9.83
CA ASP A 93 -7.32 9.47 11.02
C ASP A 93 -7.05 10.91 11.52
N ASP A 94 -6.73 11.83 10.60
CA ASP A 94 -6.47 13.24 10.90
C ASP A 94 -7.71 13.95 11.43
N LEU A 95 -8.90 13.68 10.86
CA LEU A 95 -10.17 14.23 11.34
C LEU A 95 -10.49 13.77 12.75
N ILE A 96 -10.20 12.51 13.08
CA ILE A 96 -10.41 12.01 14.44
C ILE A 96 -9.41 12.65 15.41
N LEU A 97 -8.13 12.75 15.03
CA LEU A 97 -7.10 13.42 15.84
C LEU A 97 -7.46 14.89 16.12
N LEU A 98 -7.88 15.62 15.08
CA LEU A 98 -8.32 17.01 15.22
C LEU A 98 -9.56 17.12 16.11
N GLY A 99 -10.50 16.18 16.02
CA GLY A 99 -11.67 16.11 16.90
C GLY A 99 -11.29 15.93 18.37
N LEU A 100 -10.29 15.07 18.64
CA LEU A 100 -9.74 14.87 19.99
C LEU A 100 -9.03 16.14 20.50
N CYS A 101 -8.19 16.77 19.68
CA CYS A 101 -7.50 18.00 20.04
C CYS A 101 -8.45 19.19 20.26
N ALA A 102 -9.60 19.22 19.58
CA ALA A 102 -10.62 20.26 19.74
C ALA A 102 -11.50 20.07 21.00
N GLY A 103 -11.25 19.06 21.82
CA GLY A 103 -11.98 18.79 23.06
C GLY A 103 -13.26 17.96 22.89
N GLY A 104 -13.44 17.31 21.74
CA GLY A 104 -14.59 16.45 21.42
C GLY A 104 -14.46 15.02 21.91
N SER A 105 -13.96 14.80 23.14
CA SER A 105 -13.49 13.48 23.60
C SER A 105 -14.53 12.37 23.41
N GLN A 106 -15.71 12.44 24.01
CA GLN A 106 -16.57 11.25 24.10
C GLN A 106 -17.12 10.70 22.76
N ASN A 107 -17.45 11.57 21.80
CA ASN A 107 -18.11 11.14 20.54
C ASN A 107 -17.10 10.78 19.44
N ALA A 108 -15.95 11.45 19.38
CA ALA A 108 -14.88 11.11 18.44
C ALA A 108 -14.21 9.76 18.81
N LEU A 109 -14.18 9.43 20.10
CA LEU A 109 -13.62 8.18 20.63
C LEU A 109 -14.46 6.95 20.33
N GLN A 110 -15.79 7.07 20.35
CA GLN A 110 -16.68 5.96 20.03
C GLN A 110 -16.59 5.54 18.56
N ILE A 111 -16.19 6.48 17.69
CA ILE A 111 -15.88 6.23 16.28
C ILE A 111 -14.52 5.53 16.13
N LEU A 112 -13.53 5.89 16.97
CA LEU A 112 -12.20 5.26 17.02
C LEU A 112 -12.27 3.79 17.50
N ASP A 113 -13.12 3.49 18.48
CA ASP A 113 -13.34 2.13 19.01
C ASP A 113 -14.08 1.21 18.01
N GLY A 114 -14.82 1.80 17.07
CA GLY A 114 -15.58 1.08 16.04
C GLY A 114 -14.76 0.61 14.84
N THR A 115 -13.52 1.07 14.68
CA THR A 115 -12.64 0.75 13.53
C THR A 115 -11.66 -0.39 13.78
N ASP A 116 -11.66 -0.99 14.98
CA ASP A 116 -10.62 -1.93 15.41
C ASP A 116 -10.82 -3.41 14.99
N TYR A 117 -11.62 -3.74 13.98
CA TYR A 117 -11.74 -5.14 13.52
C TYR A 117 -11.50 -5.31 12.02
N SER A 118 -10.44 -6.08 11.71
CA SER A 118 -10.00 -6.59 10.40
C SER A 118 -9.02 -5.72 9.58
N ARG A 119 -7.94 -5.22 10.19
CA ARG A 119 -6.75 -4.79 9.41
C ARG A 119 -5.76 -5.92 9.13
N GLY A 120 -6.04 -7.14 9.59
CA GLY A 120 -5.06 -8.24 9.62
C GLY A 120 -5.47 -9.55 8.95
N SER A 121 -6.73 -9.70 8.51
CA SER A 121 -7.14 -10.96 7.85
C SER A 121 -6.91 -10.86 6.35
N ILE A 122 -6.26 -11.88 5.79
CA ILE A 122 -6.16 -12.03 4.33
C ILE A 122 -7.57 -12.37 3.84
N PRO A 123 -8.20 -11.54 2.98
CA PRO A 123 -9.51 -11.84 2.42
C PRO A 123 -9.46 -13.21 1.74
N SER A 124 -10.49 -14.05 1.94
CA SER A 124 -10.56 -15.40 1.36
C SER A 124 -10.92 -15.41 -0.13
N CYS A 125 -10.92 -14.24 -0.76
CA CYS A 125 -11.33 -14.03 -2.15
C CYS A 125 -10.19 -14.28 -3.17
N SER A 126 -10.56 -14.28 -4.44
CA SER A 126 -9.61 -14.39 -5.56
C SER A 126 -8.60 -13.24 -5.59
N ALA A 127 -7.47 -13.42 -6.30
CA ALA A 127 -6.43 -12.39 -6.40
C ALA A 127 -6.95 -11.10 -7.06
N GLU A 128 -7.91 -11.25 -7.97
CA GLU A 128 -8.59 -10.19 -8.69
C GLU A 128 -9.51 -9.34 -7.79
N GLU A 129 -10.10 -9.94 -6.75
CA GLU A 129 -11.02 -9.28 -5.81
C GLU A 129 -10.32 -8.77 -4.54
N MET A 130 -9.08 -9.20 -4.30
CA MET A 130 -8.33 -8.91 -3.09
C MET A 130 -8.16 -7.41 -2.84
N PHE A 131 -7.96 -6.64 -3.92
CA PHE A 131 -7.87 -5.19 -3.81
C PHE A 131 -9.21 -4.58 -3.36
N LEU A 132 -10.31 -5.01 -3.95
CA LEU A 132 -11.65 -4.48 -3.67
C LEU A 132 -12.10 -4.84 -2.24
N CYS A 133 -11.85 -6.07 -1.81
CA CYS A 133 -12.08 -6.52 -0.43
C CYS A 133 -11.30 -5.67 0.58
N ARG A 134 -10.02 -5.38 0.31
CA ARG A 134 -9.21 -4.48 1.15
C ARG A 134 -9.69 -3.04 1.11
N LEU A 135 -10.13 -2.54 -0.05
CA LEU A 135 -10.67 -1.19 -0.22
C LEU A 135 -11.94 -0.99 0.61
N LEU A 136 -12.79 -2.01 0.67
CA LEU A 136 -14.07 -2.01 1.37
C LEU A 136 -13.98 -2.53 2.81
N GLN A 137 -12.78 -2.90 3.29
CA GLN A 137 -12.54 -3.48 4.62
C GLN A 137 -13.42 -4.71 4.91
N ARG A 138 -13.47 -5.65 3.96
CA ARG A 138 -14.24 -6.90 4.09
C ARG A 138 -13.45 -8.12 3.65
N ASP A 139 -13.81 -9.26 4.22
CA ASP A 139 -13.10 -10.52 3.99
C ASP A 139 -13.56 -11.26 2.71
N SER A 140 -14.78 -10.98 2.22
CA SER A 140 -15.31 -11.50 0.94
C SER A 140 -16.45 -10.63 0.38
N ILE A 141 -16.72 -10.74 -0.92
CA ILE A 141 -17.84 -10.12 -1.62
C ILE A 141 -18.79 -11.23 -2.09
N GLU A 142 -19.92 -11.41 -1.41
CA GLU A 142 -20.96 -12.40 -1.78
C GLU A 142 -21.90 -11.82 -2.85
N ALA A 143 -21.38 -11.45 -4.03
CA ALA A 143 -22.20 -10.95 -5.12
C ALA A 143 -22.10 -11.88 -6.33
N ASN A 144 -23.24 -12.26 -6.90
CA ASN A 144 -23.34 -13.34 -7.90
C ASN A 144 -23.29 -12.80 -9.35
N GLY A 145 -22.89 -11.54 -9.55
CA GLY A 145 -22.75 -10.92 -10.86
C GLY A 145 -22.13 -9.52 -10.84
N ASN A 146 -21.59 -9.09 -11.98
CA ASN A 146 -20.86 -7.82 -12.12
C ASN A 146 -21.68 -6.58 -11.76
N ASP A 147 -22.98 -6.56 -12.06
CA ASP A 147 -23.88 -5.44 -11.71
C ASP A 147 -24.16 -5.38 -10.20
N GLU A 148 -24.22 -6.53 -9.52
CA GLU A 148 -24.44 -6.61 -8.08
C GLU A 148 -23.19 -6.18 -7.31
N ILE A 149 -22.00 -6.56 -7.81
CA ILE A 149 -20.71 -6.07 -7.30
C ILE A 149 -20.62 -4.55 -7.47
N ALA A 150 -20.92 -4.01 -8.65
CA ALA A 150 -20.84 -2.59 -8.91
C ALA A 150 -21.75 -1.77 -7.98
N LYS A 151 -23.00 -2.21 -7.80
CA LYS A 151 -23.95 -1.57 -6.89
C LYS A 151 -23.48 -1.65 -5.43
N TYR A 152 -22.95 -2.79 -5.02
CA TYR A 152 -22.42 -2.97 -3.68
C TYR A 152 -21.22 -2.06 -3.38
N VAL A 153 -20.30 -1.93 -4.34
CA VAL A 153 -19.15 -1.02 -4.23
C VAL A 153 -19.64 0.42 -4.10
N GLU A 154 -20.63 0.82 -4.88
CA GLU A 154 -21.23 2.15 -4.80
C GLU A 154 -21.89 2.41 -3.44
N GLU A 155 -22.65 1.45 -2.91
CA GLU A 155 -23.24 1.53 -1.56
C GLU A 155 -22.17 1.65 -0.46
N ALA A 156 -21.08 0.89 -0.55
CA ALA A 156 -20.00 0.95 0.42
C ALA A 156 -19.21 2.29 0.34
N LEU A 157 -18.95 2.79 -0.86
CA LEU A 157 -18.29 4.08 -1.06
C LEU A 157 -19.18 5.25 -0.61
N THR A 158 -20.48 5.20 -0.88
CA THR A 158 -21.42 6.21 -0.39
C THR A 158 -21.52 6.18 1.13
N LEU A 159 -21.54 5.00 1.76
CA LEU A 159 -21.48 4.86 3.22
C LEU A 159 -20.20 5.46 3.80
N ARG A 160 -19.04 5.18 3.20
CA ARG A 160 -17.76 5.76 3.64
C ARG A 160 -17.77 7.28 3.51
N HIS A 161 -18.30 7.81 2.42
CA HIS A 161 -18.43 9.24 2.20
C HIS A 161 -19.37 9.90 3.21
N THR A 162 -20.55 9.31 3.48
CA THR A 162 -21.48 9.84 4.49
C THR A 162 -20.88 9.81 5.88
N SER A 163 -20.23 8.72 6.29
CA SER A 163 -19.51 8.61 7.56
C SER A 163 -18.43 9.70 7.71
N THR A 164 -17.58 9.86 6.69
CA THR A 164 -16.52 10.90 6.68
C THR A 164 -17.12 12.31 6.80
N ARG A 165 -18.26 12.56 6.14
CA ARG A 165 -18.95 13.86 6.20
C ARG A 165 -19.57 14.12 7.57
N GLU A 166 -20.14 13.12 8.22
CA GLU A 166 -20.67 13.28 9.59
C GLU A 166 -19.54 13.54 10.59
N LEU A 167 -18.38 12.89 10.43
CA LEU A 167 -17.19 13.19 11.23
C LEU A 167 -16.73 14.65 11.07
N LEU A 168 -16.72 15.17 9.84
CA LEU A 168 -16.38 16.56 9.57
C LEU A 168 -17.37 17.54 10.23
N LYS A 169 -18.68 17.26 10.18
CA LYS A 169 -19.69 18.07 10.87
C LYS A 169 -19.51 18.06 12.38
N LEU A 170 -19.17 16.90 12.95
CA LEU A 170 -18.89 16.78 14.39
C LEU A 170 -17.67 17.63 14.78
N LEU A 171 -16.62 17.61 13.96
CA LEU A 171 -15.45 18.46 14.14
C LEU A 171 -15.82 19.95 14.06
N GLU A 172 -16.58 20.35 13.04
CA GLU A 172 -17.05 21.74 12.87
C GLU A 172 -17.86 22.22 14.09
N HIS A 173 -18.81 21.41 14.57
CA HIS A 173 -19.59 21.72 15.77
C HIS A 173 -18.70 21.85 17.02
N THR A 174 -17.69 21.00 17.14
CA THR A 174 -16.75 21.02 18.27
C THR A 174 -15.90 22.29 18.25
N ILE A 175 -15.38 22.68 17.08
CA ILE A 175 -14.64 23.94 16.88
C ILE A 175 -15.54 25.13 17.19
N TYR A 176 -16.77 25.14 16.71
CA TYR A 176 -17.72 26.24 16.96
C TYR A 176 -18.02 26.38 18.45
N SER A 177 -18.30 25.27 19.16
CA SER A 177 -18.52 25.28 20.60
C SER A 177 -17.29 25.77 21.38
N HIS A 178 -16.09 25.34 20.98
CA HIS A 178 -14.85 25.80 21.61
C HIS A 178 -14.61 27.30 21.36
N ARG A 179 -14.91 27.78 20.14
CA ARG A 179 -14.81 29.20 19.78
C ARG A 179 -15.78 30.04 20.61
N GLU A 180 -17.04 29.64 20.73
CA GLU A 180 -18.05 30.34 21.53
C GLU A 180 -17.65 30.41 23.01
N LYS A 181 -17.11 29.32 23.57
CA LYS A 181 -16.54 29.32 24.93
C LYS A 181 -15.39 30.33 25.07
N THR A 182 -14.49 30.36 24.09
CA THR A 182 -13.34 31.28 24.09
C THR A 182 -13.79 32.74 23.96
N GLU A 183 -14.72 33.04 23.06
CA GLU A 183 -15.29 34.39 22.90
C GLU A 183 -16.05 34.83 24.16
N SER A 184 -16.77 33.93 24.82
CA SER A 184 -17.41 34.17 26.13
C SER A 184 -16.38 34.52 27.22
N MET A 185 -15.26 33.80 27.29
CA MET A 185 -14.16 34.11 28.22
C MET A 185 -13.49 35.45 27.91
N VAL A 186 -13.27 35.77 26.64
CA VAL A 186 -12.70 37.07 26.24
C VAL A 186 -13.66 38.20 26.60
N HIS A 187 -14.95 38.05 26.32
CA HIS A 187 -15.95 39.06 26.69
C HIS A 187 -16.07 39.27 28.19
N THR A 188 -15.99 38.21 29.00
CA THR A 188 -15.98 38.37 30.46
C THR A 188 -14.72 39.04 30.97
N LEU A 189 -13.56 38.86 30.33
CA LEU A 189 -12.28 39.46 30.72
C LEU A 189 -12.10 40.91 30.22
N ASP A 190 -12.63 41.25 29.04
CA ASP A 190 -12.44 42.56 28.38
C ASP A 190 -13.51 43.61 28.80
N GLY A 191 -14.64 43.15 29.35
CA GLY A 191 -15.60 44.04 30.00
C GLY A 191 -14.93 44.73 31.20
N LYS A 192 -15.22 46.02 31.45
CA LYS A 192 -14.86 46.66 32.72
C LYS A 192 -15.62 45.98 33.86
N ILE A 193 -15.07 44.89 34.38
CA ILE A 193 -15.70 44.09 35.41
C ILE A 193 -15.76 44.93 36.68
N SER A 194 -16.97 45.22 37.16
CA SER A 194 -17.15 45.79 38.51
C SER A 194 -16.58 44.82 39.55
N SER A 195 -16.12 45.29 40.71
CA SER A 195 -15.59 44.43 41.76
C SER A 195 -16.60 43.36 42.23
N GLU A 196 -17.89 43.67 42.16
CA GLU A 196 -18.99 42.73 42.46
C GLU A 196 -19.14 41.64 41.38
N ASP A 197 -19.04 42.04 40.11
CA ASP A 197 -19.17 41.13 38.97
C ASP A 197 -17.93 40.21 38.86
N ALA A 198 -16.76 40.68 39.29
CA ALA A 198 -15.53 39.90 39.30
C ALA A 198 -15.63 38.69 40.24
N ILE A 199 -16.29 38.85 41.39
CA ILE A 199 -16.52 37.77 42.36
C ILE A 199 -17.38 36.64 41.77
N ILE A 200 -18.26 36.95 40.82
CA ILE A 200 -19.16 35.98 40.17
C ILE A 200 -18.53 35.39 38.89
N GLN A 201 -17.81 36.19 38.10
CA GLN A 201 -17.28 35.77 36.80
C GLN A 201 -15.96 34.99 36.90
N LEU A 202 -15.08 35.31 37.86
CA LEU A 202 -13.80 34.60 38.03
C LEU A 202 -13.98 33.10 38.37
N PRO A 203 -14.83 32.70 39.34
CA PRO A 203 -15.09 31.28 39.62
C PRO A 203 -15.66 30.53 38.41
N LYS A 204 -16.49 31.20 37.60
CA LYS A 204 -17.06 30.61 36.38
C LYS A 204 -15.99 30.34 35.32
N ILE A 205 -14.99 31.22 35.18
CA ILE A 205 -13.84 31.02 34.30
C ILE A 205 -12.95 29.90 34.84
N ASP A 206 -12.74 29.84 36.16
CA ASP A 206 -11.97 28.80 36.83
C ASP A 206 -12.62 27.41 36.63
N ASP A 207 -13.94 27.30 36.83
CA ASP A 207 -14.73 26.08 36.56
C ASP A 207 -14.64 25.64 35.08
N MET A 208 -14.57 26.61 34.15
CA MET A 208 -14.39 26.33 32.72
C MET A 208 -12.97 25.82 32.42
N MET A 209 -11.94 26.42 33.02
CA MET A 209 -10.55 25.97 32.88
C MET A 209 -10.34 24.60 33.53
N GLU A 210 -10.90 24.34 34.70
CA GLU A 210 -10.82 23.04 35.38
C GLU A 210 -11.43 21.93 34.51
N ARG A 211 -12.58 22.21 33.90
CA ARG A 211 -13.22 21.28 32.96
C ARG A 211 -12.36 21.00 31.73
N GLU A 212 -11.71 22.03 31.17
CA GLU A 212 -10.81 21.87 30.02
C GLU A 212 -9.56 21.06 30.38
N VAL A 213 -8.96 21.33 31.55
CA VAL A 213 -7.84 20.54 32.08
C VAL A 213 -8.24 19.08 32.27
N LYS A 214 -9.46 18.82 32.75
CA LYS A 214 -9.98 17.46 32.88
C LYS A 214 -10.14 16.78 31.52
N ASN A 215 -10.75 17.45 30.54
CA ASN A 215 -10.92 16.92 29.18
C ASN A 215 -9.57 16.58 28.53
N LEU A 216 -8.57 17.47 28.68
CA LEU A 216 -7.22 17.27 28.16
C LEU A 216 -6.51 16.08 28.82
N ARG A 217 -6.68 15.90 30.14
CA ARG A 217 -6.13 14.73 30.85
C ARG A 217 -6.75 13.43 30.34
N GLU A 218 -8.07 13.39 30.18
CA GLU A 218 -8.77 12.23 29.62
C GLU A 218 -8.26 11.90 28.20
N ALA A 219 -8.11 12.92 27.35
CA ALA A 219 -7.57 12.75 25.99
C ALA A 219 -6.12 12.19 26.01
N ILE A 220 -5.27 12.69 26.90
CA ILE A 220 -3.89 12.20 27.08
C ILE A 220 -3.89 10.74 27.53
N ASP A 221 -4.73 10.37 28.51
CA ASP A 221 -4.79 9.01 29.03
C ASP A 221 -5.20 8.02 27.93
N ILE A 222 -6.13 8.41 27.06
CA ILE A 222 -6.54 7.59 25.92
C ILE A 222 -5.43 7.46 24.87
N LEU A 223 -4.76 8.56 24.54
CA LEU A 223 -3.62 8.53 23.62
C LEU A 223 -2.52 7.60 24.13
N HIS A 224 -2.26 7.59 25.44
CA HIS A 224 -1.32 6.65 26.05
C HIS A 224 -1.78 5.19 25.93
N VAL A 225 -3.07 4.90 26.11
CA VAL A 225 -3.62 3.55 25.91
C VAL A 225 -3.42 3.10 24.46
N LYS A 226 -3.77 3.95 23.49
CA LYS A 226 -3.60 3.63 22.06
C LYS A 226 -2.12 3.48 21.66
N GLN A 227 -1.24 4.32 22.20
CA GLN A 227 0.21 4.17 21.98
C GLN A 227 0.72 2.82 22.50
N LYS A 228 0.22 2.35 23.65
CA LYS A 228 0.55 1.03 24.20
C LYS A 228 0.04 -0.10 23.30
N GLU A 229 -1.21 -0.02 22.85
CA GLU A 229 -1.80 -0.98 21.91
C GLU A 229 -0.99 -1.10 20.62
N TYR A 230 -0.64 0.02 19.98
CA TYR A 230 0.20 0.01 18.79
C TYR A 230 1.60 -0.56 19.05
N ALA A 231 2.21 -0.24 20.20
CA ALA A 231 3.50 -0.82 20.57
C ALA A 231 3.44 -2.35 20.73
N ASP A 232 2.33 -2.87 21.24
CA ASP A 232 2.10 -4.32 21.38
C ASP A 232 1.85 -4.99 20.02
N VAL A 233 1.09 -4.36 19.11
CA VAL A 233 0.91 -4.82 17.73
C VAL A 233 2.24 -4.87 16.98
N ILE A 234 3.05 -3.80 17.05
CA ILE A 234 4.37 -3.73 16.41
C ILE A 234 5.28 -4.84 16.95
N ARG A 235 5.28 -5.07 18.27
CA ARG A 235 6.08 -6.14 18.88
C ARG A 235 5.66 -7.52 18.40
N THR A 236 4.35 -7.75 18.27
CA THR A 236 3.79 -8.99 17.76
C THR A 236 4.20 -9.21 16.30
N TYR A 237 4.10 -8.18 15.46
CA TYR A 237 4.54 -8.23 14.06
C TYR A 237 6.05 -8.51 13.92
N LEU A 238 6.90 -7.87 14.74
CA LEU A 238 8.34 -8.15 14.74
C LEU A 238 8.63 -9.59 15.15
N SER A 239 7.88 -10.13 16.11
CA SER A 239 8.03 -11.53 16.53
C SER A 239 7.63 -12.51 15.42
N SER A 240 6.51 -12.26 14.72
CA SER A 240 6.09 -13.10 13.59
C SER A 240 7.04 -12.99 12.40
N GLN A 241 7.56 -11.80 12.10
CA GLN A 241 8.56 -11.62 11.05
C GLN A 241 9.82 -12.46 11.32
N SER A 242 10.27 -12.50 12.58
CA SER A 242 11.41 -13.33 12.96
C SER A 242 11.12 -14.84 12.82
N THR A 243 9.89 -15.28 13.12
CA THR A 243 9.50 -16.69 12.93
C THR A 243 9.43 -17.04 11.45
N ASP A 244 8.81 -16.18 10.63
CA ASP A 244 8.67 -16.38 9.19
C ASP A 244 10.03 -16.40 8.50
N GLN A 245 10.96 -15.53 8.89
CA GLN A 245 12.32 -15.52 8.36
C GLN A 245 13.10 -16.80 8.71
N SER A 246 12.87 -17.33 9.92
CA SER A 246 13.47 -18.60 10.36
C SER A 246 12.90 -19.77 9.56
N GLU A 247 11.59 -19.77 9.31
CA GLU A 247 10.89 -20.80 8.54
C GLU A 247 11.31 -20.78 7.06
N ILE A 248 11.43 -19.60 6.45
CA ILE A 248 11.96 -19.45 5.08
C ILE A 248 13.37 -20.03 5.00
N SER A 249 14.23 -19.73 5.98
CA SER A 249 15.60 -20.26 6.02
C SER A 249 15.61 -21.79 6.14
N ARG A 250 14.73 -22.36 6.97
CA ARG A 250 14.55 -23.82 7.11
C ARG A 250 14.13 -24.46 5.80
N ILE A 251 13.05 -23.96 5.17
CA ILE A 251 12.53 -24.49 3.91
C ILE A 251 13.56 -24.36 2.79
N THR A 252 14.32 -23.26 2.76
CA THR A 252 15.41 -23.06 1.79
C THR A 252 16.49 -24.13 1.95
N GLY A 253 16.87 -24.47 3.18
CA GLY A 253 17.80 -25.56 3.46
C GLY A 253 17.25 -26.92 3.03
N GLU A 254 15.99 -27.22 3.36
CA GLU A 254 15.33 -28.48 2.97
C GLU A 254 15.23 -28.64 1.44
N LEU A 255 15.02 -27.54 0.72
CA LEU A 255 15.01 -27.54 -0.73
C LEU A 255 16.40 -27.83 -1.32
N ASP A 256 17.46 -27.25 -0.75
CA ASP A 256 18.84 -27.52 -1.16
C ASP A 256 19.21 -28.98 -0.92
N ASP A 257 18.90 -29.51 0.28
CA ASP A 257 19.09 -30.92 0.62
C ASP A 257 18.36 -31.83 -0.38
N SER A 258 17.08 -31.55 -0.67
CA SER A 258 16.28 -32.30 -1.65
C SER A 258 16.86 -32.20 -3.07
N MET A 259 17.38 -31.04 -3.46
CA MET A 259 18.04 -30.85 -4.76
C MET A 259 19.33 -31.67 -4.86
N THR A 260 20.12 -31.74 -3.77
CA THR A 260 21.34 -32.58 -3.74
C THR A 260 21.01 -34.07 -3.79
N GLU A 261 19.97 -34.53 -3.09
CA GLU A 261 19.50 -35.92 -3.14
C GLU A 261 18.97 -36.27 -4.55
N LEU A 262 18.24 -35.35 -5.19
CA LEU A 262 17.77 -35.51 -6.56
C LEU A 262 18.94 -35.65 -7.53
N GLU A 263 19.96 -34.79 -7.45
CA GLU A 263 21.15 -34.89 -8.30
C GLU A 263 21.96 -36.16 -8.01
N GLU A 264 22.04 -36.62 -6.76
CA GLU A 264 22.64 -37.91 -6.44
C GLU A 264 21.85 -39.08 -7.05
N SER A 265 20.53 -39.06 -6.96
CA SER A 265 19.65 -40.08 -7.55
C SER A 265 19.78 -40.12 -9.08
N ARG A 266 19.92 -38.95 -9.72
CA ARG A 266 20.17 -38.80 -11.15
C ARG A 266 21.52 -39.41 -11.54
N ARG A 267 22.59 -39.15 -10.77
CA ARG A 267 23.91 -39.78 -10.99
C ARG A 267 23.85 -41.30 -10.83
N LYS A 268 23.15 -41.80 -9.80
CA LYS A 268 22.92 -43.24 -9.60
C LYS A 268 22.17 -43.87 -10.79
N LEU A 269 21.14 -43.20 -11.31
CA LEU A 269 20.37 -43.66 -12.46
C LEU A 269 21.21 -43.72 -13.74
N VAL A 270 22.03 -42.70 -14.00
CA VAL A 270 22.97 -42.70 -15.14
C VAL A 270 23.96 -43.85 -15.05
N ASN A 271 24.55 -44.08 -13.88
CA ASN A 271 25.47 -45.21 -13.66
C ASN A 271 24.79 -46.57 -13.88
N LEU A 272 23.57 -46.76 -13.39
CA LEU A 272 22.79 -47.98 -13.62
C LEU A 272 22.45 -48.17 -15.11
N LYS A 273 22.11 -47.08 -15.82
CA LYS A 273 21.86 -47.13 -17.27
C LYS A 273 23.13 -47.51 -18.04
N MET A 274 24.28 -46.92 -17.71
CA MET A 274 25.57 -47.30 -18.30
C MET A 274 25.91 -48.77 -18.04
N GLN A 275 25.69 -49.30 -16.83
CA GLN A 275 25.92 -50.71 -16.52
C GLN A 275 24.97 -51.64 -17.30
N LYS A 276 23.69 -51.26 -17.44
CA LYS A 276 22.72 -51.99 -18.26
C LYS A 276 23.12 -51.99 -19.74
N ASP A 277 23.57 -50.86 -20.26
CA ASP A 277 23.98 -50.74 -21.67
C ASP A 277 25.27 -51.54 -21.94
N VAL A 278 26.20 -51.62 -20.97
CA VAL A 278 27.38 -52.50 -21.02
C VAL A 278 27.01 -53.98 -20.90
N ALA A 279 26.08 -54.35 -20.02
CA ALA A 279 25.63 -55.74 -19.86
C ALA A 279 24.82 -56.23 -21.08
N SER A 280 23.94 -55.39 -21.63
CA SER A 280 23.16 -55.70 -22.84
C SER A 280 24.01 -55.73 -24.12
N GLY A 281 25.13 -55.01 -24.15
CA GLY A 281 26.18 -55.19 -25.17
C GLY A 281 26.93 -56.52 -25.05
N MET A 282 27.11 -57.04 -23.83
CA MET A 282 27.81 -58.31 -23.56
C MET A 282 26.95 -59.55 -23.82
N HIS A 283 25.61 -59.45 -23.71
CA HIS A 283 24.70 -60.57 -23.97
C HIS A 283 24.48 -60.89 -25.46
N ASN A 284 25.07 -60.12 -26.38
CA ASN A 284 24.96 -60.35 -27.83
C ASN A 284 26.19 -61.00 -28.48
N LEU A 285 27.15 -61.51 -27.69
CA LEU A 285 28.26 -62.30 -28.22
C LEU A 285 28.27 -63.71 -27.60
N THR A 286 27.66 -64.61 -28.36
CA THR A 286 27.99 -66.04 -28.47
C THR A 286 27.62 -66.95 -27.30
N SER A 287 26.52 -67.69 -27.48
CA SER A 287 26.53 -69.14 -27.22
C SER A 287 25.74 -69.86 -28.31
N GLY A 288 26.41 -70.76 -29.01
CA GLY A 288 25.98 -71.31 -30.28
C GLY A 288 25.30 -72.68 -30.22
N ALA A 289 24.83 -73.05 -31.41
CA ALA A 289 24.44 -74.38 -31.89
C ALA A 289 23.08 -74.93 -31.40
N VAL A 290 22.08 -74.98 -32.30
CA VAL A 290 21.69 -76.19 -33.05
C VAL A 290 20.48 -75.85 -33.97
N ASN A 291 20.63 -76.13 -35.28
CA ASN A 291 19.64 -76.37 -36.36
C ASN A 291 18.24 -75.73 -36.28
N GLY A 292 17.86 -74.83 -37.21
CA GLY A 292 17.35 -75.13 -38.57
C GLY A 292 15.85 -74.80 -38.60
N THR A 293 15.29 -73.89 -39.40
CA THR A 293 15.18 -73.91 -40.86
C THR A 293 14.84 -72.51 -41.45
N LEU A 294 15.18 -72.39 -42.73
CA LEU A 294 14.95 -71.36 -43.76
C LEU A 294 13.73 -70.40 -43.66
N SER A 295 13.97 -69.09 -43.85
CA SER A 295 13.18 -68.25 -44.79
C SER A 295 13.93 -66.95 -45.15
N PRO A 296 14.04 -66.56 -46.44
CA PRO A 296 14.68 -65.31 -46.87
C PRO A 296 13.66 -64.18 -47.11
N GLU A 297 13.45 -63.30 -46.13
CA GLU A 297 12.69 -62.05 -46.24
C GLU A 297 13.12 -61.14 -45.06
N LYS A 298 13.62 -59.90 -45.18
CA LYS A 298 13.65 -58.88 -46.23
C LYS A 298 14.97 -58.11 -46.11
N SER A 299 15.80 -58.09 -47.15
CA SER A 299 17.04 -57.27 -47.19
C SER A 299 16.74 -55.77 -47.14
N THR A 300 15.57 -55.35 -47.65
CA THR A 300 15.13 -53.96 -47.76
C THR A 300 14.84 -53.32 -46.40
N GLU A 301 14.17 -54.04 -45.50
CA GLU A 301 13.79 -53.55 -44.16
C GLU A 301 15.03 -53.32 -43.28
N ARG A 302 16.01 -54.23 -43.35
CA ARG A 302 17.30 -54.07 -42.65
C ARG A 302 18.11 -52.89 -43.17
N THR A 303 18.10 -52.63 -44.48
CA THR A 303 18.76 -51.44 -45.05
C THR A 303 18.05 -50.13 -44.70
N ILE A 304 16.72 -50.14 -44.55
CA ILE A 304 15.94 -48.97 -44.12
C ILE A 304 16.23 -48.66 -42.65
N SER A 305 16.17 -49.65 -41.75
CA SER A 305 16.49 -49.44 -40.34
C SER A 305 17.95 -49.03 -40.09
N LEU A 306 18.90 -49.52 -40.90
CA LEU A 306 20.30 -49.06 -40.82
C LEU A 306 20.48 -47.61 -41.29
N ARG A 307 19.70 -47.18 -42.29
CA ARG A 307 19.70 -45.79 -42.75
C ARG A 307 19.07 -44.86 -41.71
N GLU A 308 17.95 -45.26 -41.12
CA GLU A 308 17.29 -44.53 -40.04
C GLU A 308 18.19 -44.40 -38.80
N LEU A 309 18.86 -45.49 -38.42
CA LEU A 309 19.83 -45.47 -37.32
C LEU A 309 20.99 -44.51 -37.62
N ARG A 310 21.51 -44.51 -38.85
CA ARG A 310 22.57 -43.59 -39.27
C ARG A 310 22.12 -42.13 -39.23
N ASN A 311 20.88 -41.85 -39.68
CA ASN A 311 20.31 -40.50 -39.61
C ASN A 311 20.11 -40.06 -38.16
N SER A 312 19.59 -40.94 -37.29
CA SER A 312 19.43 -40.67 -35.86
C SER A 312 20.76 -40.40 -35.15
N ILE A 313 21.83 -41.11 -35.51
CA ILE A 313 23.18 -40.84 -34.98
C ILE A 313 23.67 -39.46 -35.44
N GLU A 314 23.45 -39.09 -36.70
CA GLU A 314 23.87 -37.78 -37.21
C GLU A 314 23.08 -36.65 -36.56
N GLU A 315 21.76 -36.79 -36.41
CA GLU A 315 20.90 -35.84 -35.68
C GLU A 315 21.34 -35.70 -34.22
N THR A 316 21.65 -36.80 -33.54
CA THR A 316 22.14 -36.76 -32.15
C THR A 316 23.49 -36.06 -32.04
N LYS A 317 24.35 -36.21 -33.05
CA LYS A 317 25.65 -35.56 -33.10
C LYS A 317 25.54 -34.04 -33.33
N ILE A 318 24.62 -33.63 -34.20
CA ILE A 318 24.29 -32.20 -34.39
C ILE A 318 23.74 -31.63 -33.09
N LEU A 319 22.77 -32.30 -32.47
CA LEU A 319 22.19 -31.87 -31.19
C LEU A 319 23.23 -31.77 -30.07
N ALA A 320 24.19 -32.69 -30.01
CA ALA A 320 25.28 -32.64 -29.05
C ALA A 320 26.24 -31.47 -29.32
N ALA A 321 26.49 -31.14 -30.58
CA ALA A 321 27.30 -29.99 -30.97
C ALA A 321 26.59 -28.66 -30.63
N ASP A 322 25.29 -28.55 -30.91
CA ASP A 322 24.48 -27.37 -30.58
C ASP A 322 24.46 -27.13 -29.07
N ARG A 323 24.20 -28.19 -28.29
CA ARG A 323 24.19 -28.10 -26.82
C ARG A 323 25.55 -27.75 -26.22
N LEU A 324 26.64 -28.16 -26.88
CA LEU A 324 27.99 -27.77 -26.47
C LEU A 324 28.25 -26.29 -26.76
N SER A 325 27.76 -25.79 -27.90
CA SER A 325 27.86 -24.36 -28.26
C SER A 325 27.06 -23.48 -27.28
N GLU A 326 25.82 -23.85 -26.97
CA GLU A 326 24.98 -23.13 -25.98
C GLU A 326 25.65 -23.10 -24.60
N TYR A 327 26.27 -24.20 -24.17
CA TYR A 327 26.99 -24.24 -22.91
C TYR A 327 28.22 -23.32 -22.89
N GLN A 328 28.95 -23.24 -24.01
CA GLN A 328 30.10 -22.36 -24.14
C GLN A 328 29.68 -20.88 -24.08
N GLU A 329 28.61 -20.51 -24.79
CA GLU A 329 28.05 -19.16 -24.76
C GLU A 329 27.59 -18.78 -23.33
N ALA A 330 26.80 -19.65 -22.69
CA ALA A 330 26.36 -19.43 -21.31
C ALA A 330 27.54 -19.31 -20.31
N HIS A 331 28.62 -20.07 -20.53
CA HIS A 331 29.83 -19.96 -19.72
C HIS A 331 30.55 -18.62 -19.93
N GLU A 332 30.64 -18.14 -21.17
CA GLU A 332 31.23 -16.82 -21.49
C GLU A 332 30.41 -15.65 -20.90
N GLU A 333 29.08 -15.75 -20.95
CA GLU A 333 28.18 -14.80 -20.28
C GLU A 333 28.38 -14.80 -18.77
N ASN A 334 28.45 -15.99 -18.16
CA ASN A 334 28.67 -16.12 -16.72
C ASN A 334 30.02 -15.52 -16.28
N LEU A 335 31.07 -15.71 -17.08
CA LEU A 335 32.38 -15.11 -16.86
C LEU A 335 32.30 -13.57 -16.95
N THR A 336 31.52 -13.04 -17.87
CA THR A 336 31.31 -11.60 -18.05
C THR A 336 30.57 -11.00 -16.86
N LEU A 337 29.46 -11.63 -16.42
CA LEU A 337 28.71 -11.21 -15.23
C LEU A 337 29.57 -11.26 -13.97
N SER A 338 30.40 -12.29 -13.81
CA SER A 338 31.32 -12.40 -12.67
C SER A 338 32.33 -11.25 -12.64
N LYS A 339 32.84 -10.80 -13.79
CA LYS A 339 33.72 -9.62 -13.87
C LYS A 339 32.98 -8.33 -13.49
N GLN A 340 31.78 -8.13 -14.00
CA GLN A 340 30.97 -6.96 -13.65
C GLN A 340 30.65 -6.90 -12.15
N LEU A 341 30.31 -8.04 -11.55
CA LEU A 341 30.10 -8.13 -10.10
C LEU A 341 31.36 -7.78 -9.31
N GLN A 342 32.53 -8.23 -9.77
CA GLN A 342 33.80 -7.88 -9.14
C GLN A 342 34.12 -6.38 -9.25
N GLU A 343 33.82 -5.77 -10.39
CA GLU A 343 33.96 -4.32 -10.61
C GLU A 343 33.06 -3.53 -9.67
N PHE A 344 31.75 -3.87 -9.60
CA PHE A 344 30.82 -3.25 -8.66
C PHE A 344 31.25 -3.43 -7.20
N GLN A 345 31.75 -4.62 -6.85
CA GLN A 345 32.24 -4.87 -5.50
C GLN A 345 33.48 -4.02 -5.17
N ASN A 346 34.35 -3.77 -6.13
CA ASN A 346 35.51 -2.90 -5.96
C ASN A 346 35.09 -1.43 -5.85
N GLU A 347 34.12 -0.99 -6.64
CA GLU A 347 33.54 0.38 -6.56
C GLU A 347 32.85 0.63 -5.21
N LEU A 348 32.07 -0.34 -4.72
CA LEU A 348 31.40 -0.25 -3.41
C LEU A 348 32.39 -0.25 -2.23
N LYS A 349 33.58 -0.84 -2.39
CA LYS A 349 34.64 -0.79 -1.37
C LYS A 349 35.40 0.52 -1.36
N ASP A 350 35.31 1.32 -2.42
CA ASP A 350 35.87 2.66 -2.43
C ASP A 350 34.90 3.63 -1.75
N ASP A 351 35.15 3.94 -0.48
CA ASP A 351 34.38 4.92 0.29
C ASP A 351 34.23 6.24 -0.46
N LYS A 352 35.23 6.65 -1.26
CA LYS A 352 35.17 7.89 -2.02
C LYS A 352 34.07 7.83 -3.09
N PHE A 353 33.90 6.68 -3.73
CA PHE A 353 32.83 6.45 -4.68
C PHE A 353 31.45 6.51 -4.01
N VAL A 354 31.30 5.86 -2.85
CA VAL A 354 30.07 5.90 -2.05
C VAL A 354 29.67 7.33 -1.69
N HIS A 355 30.62 8.16 -1.24
CA HIS A 355 30.36 9.54 -0.86
C HIS A 355 30.08 10.45 -2.07
N SER A 356 30.64 10.12 -3.24
CA SER A 356 30.34 10.81 -4.50
C SER A 356 29.05 10.32 -5.18
N SER A 357 28.43 9.25 -4.68
CA SER A 357 27.21 8.71 -5.25
C SER A 357 26.06 9.72 -5.14
N ARG A 358 25.24 9.75 -6.18
CA ARG A 358 24.06 10.63 -6.27
C ARG A 358 23.09 10.43 -5.10
N LEU A 359 22.92 9.20 -4.63
CA LEU A 359 22.02 8.90 -3.52
C LEU A 359 22.57 9.43 -2.19
N TYR A 360 23.88 9.26 -1.96
CA TYR A 360 24.54 9.75 -0.76
C TYR A 360 24.54 11.27 -0.71
N THR A 361 24.92 11.94 -1.80
CA THR A 361 24.90 13.41 -1.91
C THR A 361 23.51 13.98 -1.66
N MET A 362 22.46 13.43 -2.29
CA MET A 362 21.08 13.86 -2.05
C MET A 362 20.65 13.71 -0.58
N ARG A 363 21.00 12.59 0.07
CA ARG A 363 20.69 12.38 1.49
C ARG A 363 21.49 13.31 2.41
N ASN A 364 22.76 13.55 2.08
CA ASN A 364 23.60 14.49 2.79
C ASN A 364 23.07 15.92 2.68
N ASP A 365 22.60 16.35 1.51
CA ASP A 365 22.02 17.68 1.32
C ASP A 365 20.74 17.86 2.15
N GLN A 366 19.88 16.82 2.21
CA GLN A 366 18.71 16.81 3.08
C GLN A 366 19.10 16.91 4.57
N LEU A 367 20.15 16.18 4.98
CA LEU A 367 20.66 16.25 6.36
C LEU A 367 21.15 17.67 6.69
N GLN A 368 21.91 18.29 5.79
CA GLN A 368 22.41 19.65 5.99
C GLN A 368 21.27 20.68 6.06
N HIS A 369 20.25 20.54 5.20
CA HIS A 369 19.05 21.36 5.29
C HIS A 369 18.38 21.27 6.67
N TRP A 370 18.17 20.06 7.19
CA TRP A 370 17.57 19.87 8.50
C TRP A 370 18.43 20.42 9.64
N ASN A 371 19.75 20.30 9.56
CA ASN A 371 20.65 20.91 10.55
C ASN A 371 20.51 22.43 10.59
N VAL A 372 20.48 23.09 9.43
CA VAL A 372 20.27 24.55 9.34
C VAL A 372 18.92 24.96 9.93
N GLU A 373 17.87 24.19 9.65
CA GLU A 373 16.54 24.46 10.17
C GLU A 373 16.46 24.28 11.70
N VAL A 374 17.12 23.27 12.24
CA VAL A 374 17.27 23.07 13.70
C VAL A 374 18.00 24.25 14.34
N ASP A 375 19.09 24.72 13.75
CA ASP A 375 19.83 25.89 14.25
C ASP A 375 18.97 27.17 14.22
N ARG A 376 18.14 27.33 13.17
CA ARG A 376 17.18 28.44 13.06
C ARG A 376 16.15 28.42 14.19
N TYR A 377 15.57 27.26 14.47
CA TYR A 377 14.60 27.12 15.56
C TYR A 377 15.24 27.36 16.93
N LYS A 378 16.46 26.86 17.13
CA LYS A 378 17.22 27.10 18.37
C LYS A 378 17.45 28.59 18.61
N ALA A 379 17.87 29.34 17.59
CA ALA A 379 18.05 30.79 17.69
C ALA A 379 16.72 31.52 18.01
N LEU A 380 15.60 31.08 17.43
CA LEU A 380 14.28 31.64 17.74
C LEU A 380 13.87 31.37 19.19
N THR A 381 14.09 30.15 19.68
CA THR A 381 13.81 29.78 21.08
C THR A 381 14.65 30.61 22.05
N ASP A 382 15.94 30.81 21.76
CA ASP A 382 16.83 31.63 22.57
C ASP A 382 16.35 33.10 22.61
N SER A 383 15.89 33.65 21.49
CA SER A 383 15.30 35.00 21.42
C SER A 383 14.02 35.12 22.26
N LEU A 384 13.09 34.17 22.12
CA LEU A 384 11.83 34.17 22.89
C LEU A 384 12.09 34.03 24.39
N GLN A 385 13.08 33.24 24.78
CA GLN A 385 13.48 33.10 26.17
C GLN A 385 14.05 34.41 26.74
N ALA A 386 14.81 35.17 25.95
CA ALA A 386 15.28 36.50 26.33
C ALA A 386 14.13 37.51 26.47
N ASP A 387 13.18 37.51 25.53
CA ASP A 387 11.99 38.37 25.58
C ASP A 387 11.11 38.06 26.79
N ARG A 388 10.90 36.78 27.09
CA ARG A 388 10.19 36.34 28.31
C ARG A 388 10.83 36.90 29.58
N ALA A 389 12.16 36.85 29.68
CA ALA A 389 12.86 37.39 30.83
C ALA A 389 12.69 38.92 30.97
N LEU A 390 12.60 39.64 29.85
CA LEU A 390 12.35 41.08 29.82
C LEU A 390 10.92 41.41 30.25
N VAL A 391 9.93 40.67 29.75
CA VAL A 391 8.51 40.83 30.12
C VAL A 391 8.30 40.59 31.61
N VAL A 392 8.84 39.48 32.15
CA VAL A 392 8.75 39.15 33.59
C VAL A 392 9.36 40.26 34.45
N ARG A 393 10.46 40.90 34.00
CA ARG A 393 11.03 42.05 34.71
C ARG A 393 10.08 43.23 34.73
N ARG A 394 9.52 43.60 33.58
CA ARG A 394 8.55 44.72 33.48
C ARG A 394 7.29 44.47 34.30
N GLU A 395 6.81 43.23 34.32
CA GLU A 395 5.66 42.82 35.12
C GLU A 395 5.92 43.05 36.62
N LYS A 396 7.09 42.63 37.14
CA LYS A 396 7.49 42.88 38.53
C LYS A 396 7.55 44.37 38.85
N ASP A 397 8.14 45.18 37.95
CA ASP A 397 8.22 46.64 38.14
C ASP A 397 6.83 47.29 38.18
N LEU A 398 5.89 46.82 37.34
CA LEU A 398 4.50 47.28 37.36
C LEU A 398 3.77 46.84 38.62
N ASN A 399 3.97 45.61 39.07
CA ASN A 399 3.35 45.10 40.29
C ASN A 399 3.76 45.93 41.52
N VAL A 400 5.04 46.28 41.66
CA VAL A 400 5.52 47.17 42.72
C VAL A 400 4.86 48.55 42.64
N LYS A 401 4.64 49.09 41.43
CA LYS A 401 3.92 50.37 41.26
C LYS A 401 2.46 50.28 41.68
N VAL A 402 1.78 49.19 41.33
CA VAL A 402 0.39 48.93 41.75
C VAL A 402 0.30 48.85 43.27
N GLU A 403 1.15 48.06 43.92
CA GLU A 403 1.22 47.95 45.38
C GLU A 403 1.47 49.32 46.04
N SER A 404 2.34 50.15 45.47
CA SER A 404 2.60 51.50 45.98
C SER A 404 1.39 52.44 45.82
N ALA A 405 0.65 52.33 44.71
CA ALA A 405 -0.53 53.13 44.45
C ALA A 405 -1.69 52.74 45.39
N ASP A 406 -1.85 51.44 45.67
CA ASP A 406 -2.84 50.95 46.62
C ASP A 406 -2.50 51.37 48.06
N ALA A 407 -1.22 51.37 48.43
CA ALA A 407 -0.78 51.92 49.72
C ALA A 407 -1.12 53.41 49.88
N ILE A 408 -0.91 54.21 48.82
CA ILE A 408 -1.30 55.63 48.80
C ILE A 408 -2.82 55.78 48.91
N ARG A 409 -3.59 55.00 48.14
CA ARG A 409 -5.07 55.05 48.17
C ARG A 409 -5.61 54.72 49.56
N ASN A 410 -5.05 53.71 50.23
CA ASN A 410 -5.41 53.35 51.60
C ASN A 410 -5.07 54.47 52.59
N SER A 411 -3.91 55.11 52.43
CA SER A 411 -3.55 56.27 53.26
C SER A 411 -4.51 57.44 53.07
N ILE A 412 -4.94 57.71 51.84
CA ILE A 412 -5.92 58.78 51.55
C ILE A 412 -7.28 58.45 52.17
N GLY A 413 -7.77 57.22 52.03
CA GLY A 413 -9.03 56.81 52.68
C GLY A 413 -8.98 56.91 54.21
N ASN A 414 -7.82 56.65 54.82
CA ASN A 414 -7.62 56.84 56.25
C ASN A 414 -7.61 58.32 56.65
N THR A 415 -7.09 59.21 55.81
CA THR A 415 -7.15 60.66 56.07
C THR A 415 -8.55 61.22 55.88
N ASP A 416 -9.29 60.75 54.87
CA ASP A 416 -10.67 61.19 54.61
C ASP A 416 -11.60 60.78 55.74
N SER A 417 -11.52 59.53 56.22
CA SER A 417 -12.29 59.06 57.38
C SER A 417 -11.96 59.84 58.67
N ARG A 418 -10.69 60.25 58.84
CA ARG A 418 -10.30 61.12 59.96
C ARG A 418 -10.86 62.53 59.82
N ILE A 419 -10.93 63.08 58.61
CA ILE A 419 -11.54 64.39 58.34
C ILE A 419 -13.03 64.34 58.69
N GLU A 420 -13.75 63.33 58.20
CA GLU A 420 -15.17 63.14 58.53
C GLU A 420 -15.41 63.04 60.05
N GLU A 421 -14.57 62.30 60.78
CA GLU A 421 -14.65 62.21 62.25
C GLU A 421 -14.50 63.59 62.93
N LEU A 422 -13.51 64.38 62.49
CA LEU A 422 -13.25 65.71 63.04
C LEU A 422 -14.35 66.71 62.71
N GLU A 423 -14.93 66.65 61.51
CA GLU A 423 -16.09 67.47 61.12
C GLU A 423 -17.30 67.17 62.01
N LEU A 424 -17.54 65.89 62.30
CA LEU A 424 -18.64 65.45 63.16
C LEU A 424 -18.43 65.91 64.62
N GLN A 425 -17.19 65.85 65.12
CA GLN A 425 -16.83 66.44 66.42
C GLN A 425 -17.02 67.95 66.46
N LEU A 426 -16.62 68.67 65.41
CA LEU A 426 -16.81 70.12 65.30
C LEU A 426 -18.30 70.51 65.31
N GLN A 427 -19.11 69.80 64.54
CA GLN A 427 -20.56 70.03 64.48
C GLN A 427 -21.20 69.81 65.85
N LYS A 428 -20.78 68.78 66.58
CA LYS A 428 -21.19 68.53 67.96
C LYS A 428 -20.84 69.71 68.89
N CYS A 429 -19.60 70.20 68.85
CA CYS A 429 -19.19 71.36 69.65
C CYS A 429 -19.98 72.64 69.31
N ILE A 430 -20.34 72.84 68.03
CA ILE A 430 -21.18 73.98 67.62
C ILE A 430 -22.59 73.88 68.23
N ILE A 431 -23.19 72.69 68.23
CA ILE A 431 -24.50 72.44 68.85
C ILE A 431 -24.42 72.70 70.36
N GLU A 432 -23.44 72.11 71.05
CA GLU A 432 -23.23 72.31 72.49
C GLU A 432 -23.02 73.79 72.86
N LYS A 433 -22.29 74.55 72.03
CA LYS A 433 -22.09 76.00 72.22
C LYS A 433 -23.38 76.80 72.02
N ASN A 434 -24.27 76.35 71.14
CA ASN A 434 -25.54 77.03 70.87
C ASN A 434 -26.59 76.71 71.95
N ASP A 435 -26.54 75.54 72.58
CA ASP A 435 -27.41 75.14 73.69
C ASP A 435 -27.07 75.84 75.03
N LEU A 436 -25.86 76.41 75.15
CA LEU A 436 -25.38 77.15 76.33
C LEU A 436 -25.73 78.65 76.30
N ARG A 437 -26.54 79.10 75.33
CA ARG A 437 -26.93 80.50 75.13
C ARG A 437 -28.43 80.66 75.23
#